data_AF-A0A5D2UA07-F1
#
_entry.id   AF-A0A5D2UA07-F1
#
_cell.length_a   1.000
_cell.length_b   1.000
_cell.length_c   1.000
_cell.angle_alpha   90.00
_cell.angle_beta   90.00
_cell.angle_gamma   90.00
#
_symmetry.space_group_name_H-M   'P 1'
#
loop_
_entity.id
_entity.type
_entity.pdbx_description
1 polymer ?
#
loop_
_entity_poly.entity_id
_entity_poly.type
_entity_poly.pdbx_seq_one_letter_code
_entity_poly.pdbx_strand_id
1 'polypeptide(L)'
;MSGVWIFDKNGVARLISNPTRESFEEKDPIYPGTSTAPGARPRVLVYRPTNQVIRSYSELEQRLGELGWTRYYNSDQPELLQFHKSANSSHLISLPRNFDNFRSIHMYDIVVKNRSFFEVRDPSQA
;
A
#
# COMPACT_ATOMS: atom_id res chain seq x y z
N MET A 1 0.39 -20.82 -13.80
CA MET A 1 0.56 -20.48 -15.23
C MET A 1 -0.06 -19.11 -15.47
N SER A 2 0.74 -18.05 -15.63
CA SER A 2 0.26 -16.68 -15.84
C SER A 2 1.00 -16.03 -17.01
N GLY A 3 0.29 -15.63 -18.05
CA GLY A 3 0.82 -14.98 -19.25
C GLY A 3 -0.32 -14.41 -20.09
N VAL A 4 -0.02 -13.44 -20.96
CA VAL A 4 -1.00 -12.85 -21.89
C VAL A 4 -0.82 -13.52 -23.25
N TRP A 5 -1.90 -14.06 -23.81
CA TRP A 5 -1.92 -14.58 -25.16
C TRP A 5 -2.03 -13.43 -26.16
N ILE A 6 -1.07 -13.33 -27.08
CA ILE A 6 -1.14 -12.41 -28.21
C ILE A 6 -1.38 -13.23 -29.47
N PHE A 7 -2.33 -12.78 -30.29
CA PHE A 7 -2.62 -13.35 -31.59
C PHE A 7 -2.09 -12.41 -32.66
N ASP A 8 -1.17 -12.91 -33.47
CA ASP A 8 -0.62 -12.16 -34.58
C ASP A 8 -1.60 -12.21 -35.77
N LYS A 9 -1.52 -11.23 -36.67
CA LYS A 9 -2.39 -11.13 -37.87
C LYS A 9 -2.34 -12.35 -38.80
N ASN A 10 -1.34 -13.22 -38.64
CA ASN A 10 -1.17 -14.47 -39.38
C ASN A 10 -1.80 -15.68 -38.66
N GLY A 11 -2.54 -15.46 -37.57
CA GLY A 11 -3.22 -16.51 -36.79
C GLY A 11 -2.34 -17.25 -35.79
N VAL A 12 -1.08 -16.82 -35.61
CA VAL A 12 -0.16 -17.44 -34.65
C VAL A 12 -0.44 -16.90 -33.25
N ALA A 13 -0.67 -17.80 -32.30
CA ALA A 13 -0.84 -17.47 -30.89
C ALA A 13 0.50 -17.61 -30.15
N ARG A 14 0.93 -16.57 -29.44
CA ARG A 14 2.12 -16.57 -28.59
C ARG A 14 1.76 -16.22 -27.16
N LEU A 15 2.19 -17.06 -26.21
CA LEU A 15 2.06 -16.80 -24.79
C LEU A 15 3.26 -15.98 -24.33
N ILE A 16 3.02 -14.73 -23.92
CA ILE A 16 4.06 -13.88 -23.36
C ILE A 16 3.97 -13.95 -21.83
N SER A 17 5.12 -14.11 -21.18
CA SER A 17 5.25 -13.93 -19.72
C SER A 17 4.61 -12.60 -19.35
N ASN A 18 3.72 -12.58 -18.36
CA ASN A 18 3.03 -11.35 -18.00
C ASN A 18 4.02 -10.37 -17.34
N PRO A 19 4.44 -9.28 -18.01
CA PRO A 19 5.47 -8.39 -17.47
C PRO A 19 5.01 -7.67 -16.20
N THR A 20 3.69 -7.67 -15.91
CA THR A 20 3.17 -7.12 -14.66
C THR A 20 3.50 -7.97 -13.44
N ARG A 21 3.68 -9.30 -13.57
CA ARG A 21 3.95 -10.15 -12.41
C ARG A 21 5.28 -9.77 -11.75
N GLU A 22 6.31 -9.54 -12.57
CA GLU A 22 7.62 -9.09 -12.11
C GLU A 22 7.49 -7.73 -11.42
N SER A 23 6.69 -6.79 -11.96
CA SER A 23 6.46 -5.49 -11.31
C SER A 23 5.67 -5.54 -9.99
N PHE A 24 4.96 -6.64 -9.69
CA PHE A 24 4.27 -6.84 -8.40
C PHE A 24 5.16 -7.55 -7.36
N GLU A 25 6.14 -8.34 -7.81
CA GLU A 25 7.06 -9.11 -6.96
C GLU A 25 8.41 -8.42 -6.76
N GLU A 26 8.79 -7.48 -7.63
CA GLU A 26 10.08 -6.80 -7.63
C GLU A 26 10.08 -5.56 -6.73
N LYS A 27 11.06 -5.53 -5.82
CA LYS A 27 11.15 -4.60 -4.69
C LYS A 27 11.68 -3.21 -5.09
N ASP A 28 12.27 -3.07 -6.28
CA ASP A 28 12.78 -1.81 -6.83
C ASP A 28 12.69 -1.83 -8.37
N PRO A 29 12.20 -0.76 -9.03
CA PRO A 29 12.19 -0.70 -10.48
C PRO A 29 13.62 -0.56 -11.03
N ILE A 30 14.08 -1.54 -11.81
CA ILE A 30 15.43 -1.55 -12.41
C ILE A 30 15.64 -0.42 -13.43
N TYR A 31 14.57 0.19 -13.97
CA TYR A 31 14.68 1.25 -14.97
C TYR A 31 13.67 2.40 -14.77
N PRO A 32 14.11 3.68 -14.85
CA PRO A 32 13.21 4.80 -14.93
C PRO A 32 12.59 4.86 -16.33
N GLY A 33 11.34 4.44 -16.48
CA GLY A 33 10.56 4.66 -17.71
C GLY A 33 9.79 3.47 -18.26
N THR A 34 9.91 2.26 -17.69
CA THR A 34 9.00 1.18 -18.05
C THR A 34 7.60 1.48 -17.51
N SER A 35 6.59 1.40 -18.39
CA SER A 35 5.17 1.49 -18.01
C SER A 35 4.81 0.31 -17.10
N THR A 36 5.17 0.42 -15.83
CA THR A 36 4.62 -0.41 -14.77
C THR A 36 3.13 -0.10 -14.66
N ALA A 37 2.32 -1.15 -14.52
CA ALA A 37 0.88 -0.99 -14.33
C ALA A 37 0.59 -0.03 -13.16
N PRO A 38 -0.56 0.69 -13.16
CA PRO A 38 -0.88 1.71 -12.16
C PRO A 38 -0.72 1.29 -10.68
N GLY A 39 -0.77 -0.02 -10.40
CA GLY A 39 -0.60 -0.62 -9.08
C GLY A 39 0.82 -1.07 -8.71
N ALA A 40 1.77 -1.07 -9.65
CA ALA A 40 3.17 -1.45 -9.44
C ALA A 40 4.09 -0.25 -9.21
N ARG A 41 3.60 0.97 -9.42
CA ARG A 41 4.35 2.19 -9.06
C ARG A 41 4.42 2.31 -7.54
N PRO A 42 5.58 2.66 -6.98
CA PRO A 42 5.68 2.96 -5.55
C PRO A 42 4.67 4.04 -5.20
N ARG A 43 3.99 3.86 -4.08
CA ARG A 43 2.99 4.79 -3.55
C ARG A 43 3.44 5.25 -2.18
N VAL A 44 3.06 6.47 -1.81
CA VAL A 44 3.34 7.02 -0.48
C VAL A 44 2.06 7.44 0.20
N LEU A 45 2.00 7.22 1.52
CA LEU A 45 0.93 7.71 2.37
C LEU A 45 1.26 9.13 2.83
N VAL A 46 0.35 10.07 2.59
CA VAL A 46 0.52 11.48 2.95
C VAL A 46 -0.54 11.89 3.96
N TYR A 47 -0.12 12.54 5.04
CA TYR A 47 -1.00 13.21 5.98
C TYR A 47 -1.31 14.63 5.46
N ARG A 48 -2.57 14.86 5.10
CA ARG A 48 -3.03 16.06 4.38
C ARG A 48 -2.82 17.37 5.15
N PRO A 49 -3.11 17.47 6.46
CA PRO A 49 -3.01 18.75 7.17
C PRO A 49 -1.62 19.38 7.18
N THR A 50 -0.56 18.57 7.15
CA THR A 50 0.83 19.07 7.15
C THR A 50 1.59 18.72 5.86
N ASN A 51 0.92 18.12 4.87
CA ASN A 51 1.52 17.53 3.68
C ASN A 51 2.75 16.63 4.01
N GLN A 52 2.68 15.89 5.11
CA GLN A 52 3.78 15.04 5.57
C GLN A 52 3.68 13.65 4.95
N VAL A 53 4.75 13.21 4.29
CA VAL A 53 4.91 11.81 3.88
C VAL A 53 5.23 10.95 5.10
N ILE A 54 4.45 9.91 5.34
CA ILE A 54 4.65 8.97 6.42
C ILE A 54 5.74 7.97 6.04
N ARG A 55 6.85 7.96 6.79
CA ARG A 55 8.02 7.11 6.51
C ARG A 55 8.29 6.06 7.58
N SER A 56 7.55 6.06 8.68
CA SER A 56 7.70 5.10 9.76
C SER A 56 6.38 4.87 10.51
N TYR A 57 6.33 3.79 11.29
CA TYR A 57 5.17 3.53 12.16
C TYR A 57 5.05 4.49 13.34
N SER A 58 6.16 5.04 13.84
CA SER A 58 6.09 6.04 14.90
C SER A 58 5.39 7.31 14.44
N GLU A 59 5.70 7.78 13.22
CA GLU A 59 5.00 8.91 12.60
C GLU A 59 3.51 8.59 12.37
N LEU A 60 3.22 7.41 11.81
CA LEU A 60 1.84 6.99 11.56
C LEU A 60 1.03 6.90 12.85
N GLU A 61 1.59 6.28 13.89
CA GLU A 61 0.96 6.09 15.19
C GLU A 61 0.66 7.43 15.86
N GLN A 62 1.59 8.39 15.79
CA GLN A 62 1.33 9.74 16.29
C GLN A 62 0.12 10.38 15.57
N ARG A 63 0.11 10.36 14.24
CA ARG A 63 -0.99 10.96 13.45
C ARG A 63 -2.32 10.24 13.68
N LEU A 64 -2.32 8.92 13.74
CA LEU A 64 -3.51 8.14 14.07
C LEU A 64 -3.99 8.42 15.51
N GLY A 65 -3.07 8.60 16.46
CA GLY A 65 -3.36 8.98 17.84
C GLY A 65 -4.04 10.35 17.95
N GLU A 66 -3.58 11.34 17.20
CA GLU A 66 -4.22 12.67 17.09
C GLU A 66 -5.66 12.58 16.56
N LEU A 67 -5.94 11.58 15.73
CA LEU A 67 -7.29 11.27 15.22
C LEU A 67 -8.09 10.36 16.16
N GLY A 68 -7.54 10.01 17.33
CA GLY A 68 -8.16 9.17 18.34
C GLY A 68 -8.15 7.68 18.02
N TRP A 69 -7.16 7.18 17.28
CA TRP A 69 -6.89 5.74 17.21
C TRP A 69 -5.93 5.33 18.32
N THR A 70 -6.08 4.12 18.82
CA THR A 70 -5.22 3.55 19.86
C THR A 70 -4.60 2.23 19.42
N ARG A 71 -3.43 1.93 19.98
CA ARG A 71 -2.73 0.66 19.74
C ARG A 71 -3.57 -0.50 20.25
N TYR A 72 -3.86 -1.48 19.39
CA TYR A 72 -4.54 -2.71 19.77
C TYR A 72 -3.54 -3.86 19.82
N TYR A 73 -3.44 -4.49 20.99
CA TYR A 73 -2.57 -5.64 21.21
C TYR A 73 -3.40 -6.92 21.11
N ASN A 74 -3.18 -7.67 20.03
CA ASN A 74 -3.76 -8.99 19.85
C ASN A 74 -2.69 -10.06 20.13
N SER A 75 -2.89 -10.86 21.18
CA SER A 75 -1.96 -11.95 21.54
C SER A 75 -1.87 -13.03 20.48
N ASP A 76 -2.92 -13.20 19.67
CA ASP A 76 -3.01 -14.28 18.69
C ASP A 76 -2.30 -13.94 17.38
N GLN A 77 -2.00 -12.65 17.15
CA GLN A 77 -1.35 -12.14 15.94
C GLN A 77 -0.16 -11.23 16.28
N PRO A 78 0.92 -11.76 16.89
CA PRO A 78 2.07 -10.96 17.32
C PRO A 78 2.88 -10.36 16.15
N GLU A 79 2.64 -10.83 14.93
CA GLU A 79 3.27 -10.35 13.69
C GLU A 79 2.56 -9.11 13.09
N LEU A 80 1.47 -8.65 13.71
CA LEU A 80 0.69 -7.52 13.22
C LEU A 80 0.75 -6.30 14.15
N LEU A 81 0.77 -5.14 13.51
CA LEU A 81 0.65 -3.84 14.12
C LEU A 81 -0.80 -3.34 13.91
N GLN A 82 -1.67 -3.55 14.90
CA GLN A 82 -3.10 -3.17 14.81
C GLN A 82 -3.46 -1.88 15.56
N PHE A 83 -4.41 -1.11 15.02
CA PHE A 83 -4.96 0.10 15.64
C PHE A 83 -6.49 0.07 15.65
N HIS A 84 -7.08 0.52 16.73
CA HIS A 84 -8.53 0.55 16.93
C HIS A 84 -9.03 1.98 17.12
N LYS A 85 -10.19 2.32 16.56
CA LYS A 85 -10.69 3.70 16.59
C LYS A 85 -11.31 4.09 17.94
N SER A 86 -12.02 3.18 18.58
CA SER A 86 -12.73 3.41 19.84
C SER A 86 -13.41 2.11 20.25
N ALA A 87 -13.51 1.82 21.55
CA ALA A 87 -14.21 0.67 22.11
C ALA A 87 -15.58 0.37 21.46
N ASN A 88 -16.29 1.43 21.01
CA ASN A 88 -17.64 1.33 20.43
C ASN A 88 -17.65 1.28 18.89
N SER A 89 -16.50 1.19 18.24
CA SER A 89 -16.36 1.15 16.78
C SER A 89 -15.78 -0.18 16.33
N SER A 90 -16.23 -0.72 15.20
CA SER A 90 -15.64 -1.90 14.58
C SER A 90 -14.42 -1.58 13.70
N HIS A 91 -13.98 -0.32 13.65
CA HIS A 91 -12.88 0.10 12.81
C HIS A 91 -11.52 -0.35 13.36
N LEU A 92 -10.88 -1.25 12.62
CA LEU A 92 -9.57 -1.82 12.92
C LEU A 92 -8.63 -1.68 11.71
N ILE A 93 -7.49 -1.03 11.89
CA ILE A 93 -6.41 -0.99 10.91
C ILE A 93 -5.42 -2.09 11.27
N SER A 94 -5.04 -2.95 10.31
CA SER A 94 -4.05 -4.01 10.53
C SER A 94 -2.88 -3.85 9.58
N LEU A 95 -1.69 -3.62 10.15
CA LEU A 95 -0.46 -3.36 9.41
C LEU A 95 0.57 -4.47 9.71
N PRO A 96 1.54 -4.72 8.82
CA PRO A 96 2.63 -5.63 9.10
C PRO A 96 3.54 -5.04 10.17
N ARG A 97 4.15 -5.87 11.02
CA ARG A 97 5.01 -5.38 12.11
C ARG A 97 6.25 -4.62 11.63
N ASN A 98 6.82 -5.02 10.50
CA ASN A 98 7.92 -4.29 9.85
C ASN A 98 7.37 -3.31 8.79
N PHE A 99 7.85 -2.07 8.83
CA PHE A 99 7.48 -1.01 7.89
C PHE A 99 7.96 -1.33 6.46
N ASP A 100 9.02 -2.12 6.28
CA ASP A 100 9.47 -2.56 4.95
C ASP A 100 8.41 -3.38 4.19
N ASN A 101 7.46 -3.96 4.92
CA ASN A 101 6.34 -4.73 4.35
C ASN A 101 5.09 -3.87 4.14
N PHE A 102 5.15 -2.57 4.44
CA PHE A 102 4.04 -1.63 4.32
C PHE A 102 3.75 -1.31 2.85
N ARG A 103 2.79 -2.06 2.29
CA ARG A 103 2.34 -1.96 0.89
C ARG A 103 1.12 -1.07 0.70
N SER A 104 0.83 -0.71 -0.54
CA SER A 104 -0.32 0.12 -0.96
C SER A 104 -1.67 -0.35 -0.39
N ILE A 105 -1.91 -1.67 -0.29
CA ILE A 105 -3.12 -2.22 0.33
C ILE A 105 -3.36 -1.70 1.75
N HIS A 106 -2.30 -1.58 2.54
CA HIS A 106 -2.35 -1.07 3.91
C HIS A 106 -2.56 0.45 3.93
N MET A 107 -1.93 1.17 2.99
CA MET A 107 -2.12 2.61 2.83
C MET A 107 -3.58 2.94 2.51
N TYR A 108 -4.18 2.22 1.57
CA TYR A 108 -5.58 2.43 1.19
C TYR A 108 -6.55 2.05 2.32
N ASP A 109 -6.25 1.03 3.13
CA ASP A 109 -7.06 0.75 4.32
C ASP A 109 -7.08 1.93 5.29
N ILE A 110 -5.93 2.56 5.54
CA ILE A 110 -5.85 3.78 6.37
C ILE A 110 -6.66 4.92 5.75
N VAL A 111 -6.52 5.16 4.44
CA VAL A 111 -7.24 6.24 3.74
C VAL A 111 -8.75 6.02 3.75
N VAL A 112 -9.23 4.80 3.53
CA VAL A 112 -10.67 4.51 3.57
C VAL A 112 -11.26 4.84 4.95
N LYS A 113 -10.52 4.56 6.02
CA LYS A 113 -10.99 4.83 7.40
C LYS A 113 -10.75 6.27 7.87
N ASN A 114 -9.88 7.03 7.19
CA ASN A 114 -9.46 8.38 7.59
C ASN A 114 -9.41 9.35 6.40
N ARG A 115 -10.40 9.27 5.51
CA ARG A 115 -10.39 9.89 4.17
C ARG A 115 -10.11 11.40 4.17
N SER A 116 -10.53 12.12 5.22
CA SER A 116 -10.31 13.56 5.32
C SER A 116 -8.85 13.92 5.60
N PHE A 117 -8.08 13.01 6.19
CA PHE A 117 -6.76 13.28 6.77
C PHE A 117 -5.62 12.61 6.02
N PHE A 118 -5.88 11.52 5.29
CA PHE A 118 -4.85 10.80 4.56
C PHE A 118 -5.19 10.66 3.08
N GLU A 119 -4.14 10.61 2.27
CA GLU A 119 -4.23 10.27 0.86
C GLU A 119 -3.02 9.45 0.41
N VAL A 120 -3.20 8.68 -0.67
CA VAL A 120 -2.11 7.94 -1.31
C VAL A 120 -1.71 8.70 -2.56
N ARG A 121 -0.43 9.09 -2.66
CA ARG A 121 0.12 9.80 -3.82
C ARG A 121 1.21 9.01 -4.51
N ASP A 122 1.47 9.37 -5.77
CA ASP A 122 2.73 9.02 -6.42
C ASP A 122 3.88 9.78 -5.74
N PRO A 123 5.08 9.18 -5.59
CA PRO A 123 6.25 9.84 -5.00
C PRO A 123 6.62 11.16 -5.68
N SER A 124 6.30 11.32 -6.97
CA SER A 124 6.52 12.56 -7.72
C SER A 124 5.49 13.66 -7.45
N GLN A 125 4.47 13.38 -6.64
CA GLN A 125 3.35 14.28 -6.30
C GLN A 125 3.26 14.54 -4.79
N ALA A 126 4.22 14.05 -4.02
CA ALA A 126 4.20 14.05 -2.55
C ALA A 126 4.99 15.21 -1.96
#